data_AF-A0A8S3ZPC2-F1
#
_entry.id   AF-A0A8S3ZPC2-F1
#
_cell.length_a   1.000
_cell.length_b   1.000
_cell.length_c   1.000
_cell.angle_alpha   90.00
_cell.angle_beta   90.00
_cell.angle_gamma   90.00
#
_symmetry.space_group_name_H-M   'P 1'
#
loop_
_entity.id
_entity.type
_entity.pdbx_description
1 polymer ?
#
loop_
_entity_poly.entity_id
_entity_poly.type
_entity_poly.pdbx_seq_one_letter_code
_entity_poly.pdbx_strand_id
1 'polypeptide(L)'
;SRPKLVEPVDYETFVVKNKVLLHNDPQRDMLNFPHDDVEVPPPAPARLIRTTVSTVPANAQQEVTNLLVKECLKTYTSELQTVKFKYQAYAGSYQQLP
;
A
#
# COMPACT_ATOMS: atom_id res chain seq x y z
N SER A 1 -25.57 19.71 15.28
CA SER A 1 -26.31 18.78 14.39
C SER A 1 -25.42 17.58 14.14
N ARG A 2 -25.83 16.35 14.47
CA ARG A 2 -25.06 15.16 14.05
C ARG A 2 -25.22 15.02 12.53
N PRO A 3 -24.13 14.85 11.75
CA PRO A 3 -24.26 14.60 10.34
C PRO A 3 -25.13 13.36 10.12
N LYS A 4 -26.02 13.43 9.12
CA LYS A 4 -26.85 12.27 8.76
C LYS A 4 -25.90 11.14 8.36
N LEU A 5 -26.09 9.96 8.95
CA LEU A 5 -25.34 8.77 8.59
C LEU A 5 -25.85 8.35 7.20
N VAL A 6 -25.08 8.68 6.16
CA VAL A 6 -25.33 8.24 4.79
C VAL A 6 -24.55 6.95 4.59
N GLU A 7 -25.17 5.98 3.91
CA GLU A 7 -24.47 4.76 3.52
C GLU A 7 -23.29 5.12 2.61
N PRO A 8 -22.12 4.49 2.81
CA PRO A 8 -20.97 4.74 1.95
C PRO A 8 -21.30 4.37 0.50
N VAL A 9 -20.77 5.16 -0.44
CA VAL A 9 -20.95 4.91 -1.86
C VAL A 9 -20.32 3.57 -2.24
N ASP A 10 -21.07 2.74 -2.97
CA ASP A 10 -20.52 1.59 -3.67
C ASP A 10 -19.73 2.07 -4.89
N TYR A 11 -18.43 2.26 -4.69
CA TYR A 11 -17.52 2.76 -5.72
C TYR A 11 -17.45 1.84 -6.93
N GLU A 12 -17.51 0.51 -6.73
CA GLU A 12 -17.41 -0.44 -7.83
C GLU A 12 -18.63 -0.31 -8.75
N THR A 13 -19.83 -0.32 -8.16
CA THR A 13 -21.08 -0.12 -8.92
C THR A 13 -21.13 1.26 -9.57
N PHE A 14 -20.67 2.31 -8.88
CA PHE A 14 -20.65 3.67 -9.42
C PHE A 14 -19.75 3.79 -10.64
N VAL A 15 -18.53 3.26 -10.57
CA VAL A 15 -17.55 3.31 -11.68
C VAL A 15 -18.09 2.56 -12.90
N VAL A 16 -18.69 1.38 -12.70
CA VAL A 16 -19.28 0.59 -13.79
C VAL A 16 -20.41 1.34 -14.48
N LYS A 17 -21.35 1.92 -13.71
CA LYS A 17 -22.51 2.65 -14.25
C LYS A 17 -22.12 3.94 -14.98
N ASN A 18 -21.07 4.63 -14.49
CA ASN A 18 -20.69 5.96 -14.98
C ASN A 18 -19.46 5.93 -15.91
N LYS A 19 -19.07 4.77 -16.43
CA LYS A 19 -17.84 4.57 -17.22
C LYS A 19 -17.66 5.60 -18.36
N VAL A 20 -18.72 5.93 -19.10
CA VAL A 20 -18.66 6.90 -20.21
C VAL A 20 -18.40 8.32 -19.71
N LEU A 21 -19.05 8.71 -18.61
CA LEU A 21 -18.86 10.02 -17.99
C LEU A 21 -17.43 10.16 -17.47
N LEU A 22 -16.95 9.14 -16.74
CA LEU A 22 -15.57 9.11 -16.22
C LEU A 22 -14.52 9.09 -17.34
N HIS A 23 -14.83 8.48 -18.49
CA HIS A 23 -13.92 8.46 -19.62
C HIS A 23 -13.79 9.82 -20.32
N ASN A 24 -14.88 10.58 -20.35
CA ASN A 24 -14.96 11.90 -21.00
C ASN A 24 -14.69 13.06 -20.03
N ASP A 25 -14.38 12.77 -18.77
CA ASP A 25 -14.12 13.79 -17.76
C ASP A 25 -12.83 14.56 -18.11
N PRO A 26 -12.87 15.92 -18.18
CA PRO A 26 -11.68 16.74 -18.47
C PRO A 26 -10.52 16.53 -17.48
N GLN A 27 -10.82 16.07 -16.26
CA GLN A 27 -9.86 15.80 -15.20
C GLN A 27 -9.69 14.29 -14.95
N ARG A 28 -10.03 13.43 -15.92
CA ARG A 28 -9.89 11.96 -15.82
C ARG A 28 -8.51 11.52 -15.31
N ASP A 29 -7.45 12.23 -15.66
CA ASP A 29 -6.10 11.91 -15.23
C ASP A 29 -5.92 12.02 -13.71
N MET A 30 -6.73 12.81 -13.01
CA MET A 30 -6.76 12.87 -11.55
C MET A 30 -7.41 11.64 -10.90
N LEU A 31 -8.17 10.84 -11.66
CA LEU A 31 -8.78 9.61 -11.16
C LEU A 31 -7.79 8.43 -11.15
N ASN A 32 -6.69 8.54 -11.90
CA ASN A 32 -5.67 7.50 -11.98
C ASN A 32 -4.45 7.90 -11.17
N PHE A 33 -3.78 6.91 -10.59
CA PHE A 33 -2.46 7.14 -10.01
C PHE A 33 -1.44 7.46 -11.13
N PRO A 34 -0.57 8.47 -10.93
CA PRO A 34 0.54 8.72 -11.85
C PRO A 34 1.41 7.48 -12.03
N HIS A 35 1.92 7.28 -13.25
CA HIS A 35 2.79 6.13 -13.56
C HIS A 35 4.08 6.10 -12.74
N ASP A 36 4.53 7.25 -12.25
CA ASP A 36 5.73 7.43 -11.43
C ASP A 36 5.42 7.73 -9.96
N ASP A 37 4.20 7.47 -9.50
CA ASP A 37 3.82 7.74 -8.10
C ASP A 37 4.50 6.75 -7.13
N VAL A 38 4.74 5.52 -7.56
CA VAL A 38 5.35 4.48 -6.72
C VAL A 38 6.86 4.66 -6.67
N GLU A 39 7.37 5.04 -5.49
CA GLU A 39 8.80 5.05 -5.17
C GLU A 39 9.11 3.91 -4.19
N VAL A 40 10.09 3.08 -4.55
CA VAL A 40 10.67 2.09 -3.64
C VAL A 40 12.01 2.65 -3.15
N PRO A 41 12.03 3.44 -2.07
CA PRO A 41 13.28 3.91 -1.49
C PRO A 41 14.18 2.71 -1.14
N PRO A 42 15.51 2.90 -1.14
CA PRO A 42 16.45 1.87 -0.70
C PRO A 42 16.00 1.29 0.65
N PRO A 43 16.26 -0.01 0.92
CA PRO A 43 15.82 -0.67 2.15
C PRO A 43 16.38 0.05 3.39
N ALA A 44 15.56 0.93 3.96
CA ALA A 44 15.81 1.68 5.18
C ALA A 44 14.47 2.30 5.63
N PRO A 45 13.87 1.73 6.67
CA PRO A 45 14.33 2.10 7.99
C PRO A 45 14.93 0.91 8.72
N ALA A 46 15.93 1.18 9.56
CA ALA A 46 16.26 0.25 10.64
C ALA A 46 14.95 -0.04 11.38
N ARG A 47 14.57 -1.32 11.50
CA ARG A 47 13.45 -1.69 12.38
C ARG A 47 13.76 -1.04 13.73
N LEU A 48 12.86 -0.18 14.23
CA LEU A 48 13.06 0.55 15.50
C LEU A 48 13.37 -0.40 16.66
N ILE A 49 12.99 -1.67 16.51
CA ILE A 49 13.30 -2.76 17.43
C ILE A 49 13.77 -3.94 16.59
N ARG A 50 15.05 -4.30 16.71
CA ARG A 50 15.58 -5.62 16.30
C ARG A 50 16.13 -6.29 17.56
N THR A 51 15.92 -7.59 17.69
CA THR A 51 16.77 -8.37 18.60
C THR A 51 18.21 -8.27 18.10
N THR A 52 19.18 -8.08 19.00
CA THR A 52 20.61 -8.04 18.65
C THR A 52 21.09 -9.34 18.01
N VAL A 53 20.37 -10.43 18.26
CA VAL A 53 20.61 -11.78 17.72
C VAL A 53 19.32 -12.32 17.12
N SER A 54 19.43 -13.07 16.01
CA SER A 54 18.30 -13.80 15.43
C SER A 54 17.83 -14.91 16.39
N THR A 55 16.53 -14.97 16.69
CA THR A 55 15.93 -16.11 17.41
C THR A 55 15.66 -17.30 16.51
N VAL A 56 15.86 -17.14 15.19
CA VAL A 56 15.69 -18.20 14.20
C VAL A 56 16.91 -19.14 14.23
N PRO A 57 16.72 -20.46 14.42
CA PRO A 57 17.79 -21.44 14.34
C PRO A 57 18.52 -21.41 12.99
N ALA A 58 19.84 -21.65 12.98
CA ALA A 58 20.66 -21.58 11.76
C ALA A 58 20.21 -22.58 10.66
N ASN A 59 19.68 -23.73 11.08
CA ASN A 59 19.16 -24.82 10.27
C ASN A 59 17.65 -24.71 9.95
N ALA A 60 16.96 -23.67 10.40
CA ALA A 60 15.51 -23.55 10.23
C ALA A 60 15.06 -23.62 8.76
N GLN A 61 15.85 -23.07 7.83
CA GLN A 61 15.54 -23.15 6.39
C GLN A 61 15.62 -24.57 5.82
N GLN A 62 16.45 -25.43 6.41
CA GLN A 62 16.70 -26.80 5.95
C GLN A 62 15.71 -27.79 6.59
N GLU A 63 15.28 -27.53 7.82
CA GLU A 63 14.38 -28.39 8.59
C GLU A 63 12.89 -28.14 8.30
N VAL A 64 12.56 -26.96 7.76
CA VAL A 64 11.17 -26.61 7.45
C VAL A 64 10.70 -27.36 6.21
N THR A 65 9.81 -28.32 6.44
CA THR A 65 9.12 -29.09 5.39
C THR A 65 7.80 -28.46 4.96
N ASN A 66 7.16 -27.71 5.86
CA ASN A 66 5.87 -27.07 5.59
C ASN A 66 6.04 -25.77 4.78
N LEU A 67 5.35 -25.67 3.65
CA LEU A 67 5.42 -24.53 2.74
C LEU A 67 4.98 -23.21 3.38
N LEU A 68 3.94 -23.21 4.21
CA LEU A 68 3.50 -22.01 4.93
C LEU A 68 4.60 -21.54 5.88
N VAL A 69 5.19 -22.47 6.64
CA VAL A 69 6.27 -22.14 7.59
C VAL A 69 7.49 -21.61 6.84
N LYS A 70 7.79 -22.13 5.64
CA LYS A 70 8.88 -21.64 4.80
C LYS A 70 8.65 -20.20 4.34
N GLU A 71 7.43 -19.88 3.91
CA GLU A 71 7.10 -18.52 3.48
C GLU A 71 7.02 -17.55 4.67
N CYS A 72 6.55 -18.00 5.84
CA CYS A 72 6.64 -17.22 7.08
C CYS A 72 8.09 -16.91 7.42
N LEU A 73 8.95 -17.93 7.43
CA LEU A 73 10.37 -17.79 7.75
C LEU A 73 11.04 -16.78 6.81
N LYS A 74 10.80 -16.90 5.51
CA LYS A 74 11.27 -15.95 4.50
C LYS A 74 10.75 -14.54 4.77
N THR A 75 9.44 -14.37 4.97
CA THR A 75 8.81 -13.06 5.20
C THR A 75 9.36 -12.35 6.43
N TYR A 76 9.52 -13.06 7.55
CA TYR A 76 9.95 -12.46 8.80
C TYR A 76 11.46 -12.20 8.88
N THR A 77 12.27 -12.94 8.12
CA THR A 77 13.73 -12.78 8.10
C THR A 77 14.24 -11.87 6.98
N SER A 78 13.41 -11.61 5.96
CA SER A 78 13.77 -10.72 4.85
C SER A 78 13.88 -9.26 5.29
N GLU A 79 14.68 -8.52 4.53
CA GLU A 79 14.71 -7.06 4.62
C GLU A 79 13.33 -6.48 4.30
N LEU A 80 12.95 -5.44 5.05
CA LEU A 80 11.67 -4.77 4.82
C LEU A 80 11.84 -3.79 3.66
N GLN A 81 10.93 -3.87 2.70
CA GLN A 81 10.82 -2.90 1.62
C GLN A 81 9.63 -1.99 1.93
N THR A 82 9.88 -0.69 1.99
CA THR A 82 8.83 0.32 2.15
C THR A 82 8.48 0.88 0.78
N VAL A 83 7.19 1.01 0.50
CA VAL A 83 6.69 1.75 -0.66
C VAL A 83 6.28 3.15 -0.20
N LYS A 84 6.70 4.17 -0.94
CA LYS A 84 6.26 5.56 -0.76
C LYS A 84 5.57 6.05 -2.01
N PHE A 85 4.59 6.92 -1.84
CA PHE A 85 3.91 7.60 -2.94
C PHE A 85 4.50 9.00 -3.10
N LYS A 86 5.12 9.26 -4.24
CA LYS A 86 5.79 10.51 -4.58
C LYS A 86 4.86 11.71 -4.41
N TYR A 87 3.58 11.54 -4.76
CA TYR A 87 2.56 12.58 -4.72
C TYR A 87 1.67 12.52 -3.48
N GLN A 88 2.09 11.80 -2.43
CA GLN A 88 1.31 11.66 -1.19
C GLN A 88 0.89 13.00 -0.56
N ALA A 89 1.71 14.05 -0.70
CA ALA A 89 1.38 15.39 -0.21
C ALA A 89 0.11 15.98 -0.85
N TYR A 90 -0.27 15.49 -2.03
CA TYR A 90 -1.43 15.94 -2.80
C TYR A 90 -2.63 15.00 -2.69
N ALA A 91 -2.55 13.94 -1.88
CA ALA A 91 -3.65 12.99 -1.65
C ALA A 91 -4.79 13.56 -0.75
N GLY A 92 -4.66 14.82 -0.32
CA GLY A 92 -5.65 15.53 0.48
C GLY A 92 -6.77 16.17 -0.34
N SER A 93 -7.50 17.10 0.27
CA SER A 93 -8.52 17.86 -0.46
C SER A 93 -7.88 18.74 -1.52
N TYR A 94 -8.44 18.76 -2.74
CA TYR A 94 -8.01 19.67 -3.81
C TYR A 94 -8.03 21.15 -3.35
N GLN A 95 -8.92 21.49 -2.41
CA GLN A 95 -9.03 22.84 -1.84
C GLN A 95 -7.81 23.24 -0.98
N GLN A 96 -6.97 22.28 -0.59
CA GLN A 96 -5.79 22.47 0.25
C GLN A 96 -4.49 22.41 -0.56
N LEU A 97 -4.59 22.31 -1.88
CA LEU A 97 -3.45 22.42 -2.77
C LEU A 97 -3.00 23.90 -2.85
N PRO A 98 -1.68 24.19 -2.90
CA PRO A 98 -1.16 25.54 -3.08
C PRO A 98 -1.51 26.14 -4.44
#